data_AF-A0A7K8LUX0-F1
#
_entry.id   AF-A0A7K8LUX0-F1
#
_cell.length_a   1.000
_cell.length_b   1.000
_cell.length_c   1.000
_cell.angle_alpha   90.00
_cell.angle_beta   90.00
_cell.angle_gamma   90.00
#
_symmetry.space_group_name_H-M   'P 1'
#
loop_
_entity.id
_entity.type
_entity.pdbx_description
1 polymer ?
#
loop_
_entity_poly.entity_id
_entity_poly.type
_entity_poly.pdbx_seq_one_letter_code
_entity_poly.pdbx_strand_id
1 'polypeptide(L)'
;QAEIARVQDIGVPADKIFYSSPCKQVAHIKYAAGRGVQLMAFDNEVELSKVARSHPRARVLLGIAAESSPSAHPSMAFGTTLESCRRLLETAKEQAVEVVGVSFRLGSCALEPQAFAQSVAAAQLACEMGTELGYRMRLLDIGGGFPGTEDSRARFEEMAAAINSALDLYFPAGCGVEIIARPGRYYVTSAFTLAASITAREEVPAEQPGSDGRWDGGTAGRAPPVCPSRPEPSPCSSPEEEPCPERPSRSSSLRGPAGRAEDRIADGLQLPELQVGDWLLFEDVGAYAVTTPHPLGEPPRPPITYAMSRLAWKAVQLFQGKRPQTEDDRESVCAPLSCGWEMSESLCVTPLFAPASII
;
A
#
# COMPACT_ATOMS: atom_id res chain seq x y z
N GLN A 1 15.82 -8.17 1.56
CA GLN A 1 16.14 -9.44 2.25
C GLN A 1 15.08 -9.79 3.28
N ALA A 2 14.77 -8.89 4.22
CA ALA A 2 13.80 -9.12 5.29
C ALA A 2 12.40 -9.58 4.79
N GLU A 3 11.85 -8.94 3.75
CA GLU A 3 10.53 -9.33 3.21
C GLU A 3 10.51 -10.74 2.62
N ILE A 4 11.53 -11.11 1.83
CA ILE A 4 11.66 -12.47 1.27
C ILE A 4 11.72 -13.49 2.41
N ALA A 5 12.52 -13.22 3.45
CA ALA A 5 12.60 -14.10 4.62
C ALA A 5 11.23 -14.25 5.28
N ARG A 6 10.56 -13.13 5.60
CA ARG A 6 9.27 -13.13 6.30
C ARG A 6 8.17 -13.86 5.53
N VAL A 7 8.14 -13.74 4.20
CA VAL A 7 7.19 -14.45 3.34
C VAL A 7 7.50 -15.95 3.29
N GLN A 8 8.77 -16.33 3.24
CA GLN A 8 9.16 -17.74 3.26
C GLN A 8 8.98 -18.40 4.63
N ASP A 9 9.17 -17.67 5.72
CA ASP A 9 9.03 -18.16 7.09
C ASP A 9 7.59 -18.57 7.41
N ILE A 10 6.60 -18.00 6.70
CA ILE A 10 5.19 -18.42 6.76
C ILE A 10 4.83 -19.54 5.76
N GLY A 11 5.82 -20.14 5.11
CA GLY A 11 5.66 -21.31 4.24
C GLY A 11 5.32 -21.01 2.78
N VAL A 12 5.40 -19.74 2.32
CA VAL A 12 5.13 -19.40 0.91
C VAL A 12 6.30 -19.88 0.03
N PRO A 13 6.02 -20.65 -1.03
CA PRO A 13 7.07 -21.16 -1.90
C PRO A 13 7.70 -20.05 -2.76
N ALA A 14 8.96 -20.23 -3.13
CA ALA A 14 9.76 -19.19 -3.79
C ALA A 14 9.27 -18.82 -5.20
N ASP A 15 8.54 -19.71 -5.88
CA ASP A 15 7.93 -19.51 -7.19
C ASP A 15 6.72 -18.55 -7.14
N LYS A 16 6.16 -18.31 -5.95
CA LYS A 16 5.12 -17.30 -5.69
C LYS A 16 5.70 -15.94 -5.29
N ILE A 17 7.03 -15.78 -5.27
CA ILE A 17 7.69 -14.53 -4.88
C ILE A 17 8.25 -13.82 -6.11
N PHE A 18 7.81 -12.59 -6.33
CA PHE A 18 8.34 -11.69 -7.35
C PHE A 18 9.20 -10.58 -6.71
N TYR A 19 10.52 -10.60 -6.92
CA TYR A 19 11.39 -9.53 -6.45
C TYR A 19 11.34 -8.32 -7.39
N SER A 20 10.34 -7.48 -7.15
CA SER A 20 9.91 -6.43 -8.09
C SER A 20 10.59 -5.06 -7.93
N SER A 21 11.66 -4.98 -7.12
CA SER A 21 12.45 -3.74 -7.00
C SER A 21 13.24 -3.48 -8.29
N PRO A 22 13.20 -2.28 -8.87
CA PRO A 22 13.98 -1.93 -10.06
C PRO A 22 15.47 -1.79 -9.75
N CYS A 23 15.83 -1.39 -8.52
CA CYS A 23 17.22 -1.17 -8.11
C CYS A 23 17.58 -2.11 -6.95
N LYS A 24 18.40 -3.13 -7.21
CA LYS A 24 18.79 -4.12 -6.21
C LYS A 24 20.28 -4.05 -5.93
N GLN A 25 20.63 -4.21 -4.65
CA GLN A 25 22.01 -4.45 -4.25
C GLN A 25 22.41 -5.88 -4.65
N VAL A 26 23.65 -6.06 -5.10
CA VAL A 26 24.18 -7.37 -5.52
C VAL A 26 24.04 -8.43 -4.42
N ALA A 27 24.29 -8.06 -3.16
CA ALA A 27 24.09 -8.95 -2.01
C ALA A 27 22.64 -9.44 -1.87
N HIS A 28 21.66 -8.59 -2.23
CA HIS A 28 20.24 -8.95 -2.18
C HIS A 28 19.83 -9.85 -3.34
N ILE A 29 20.42 -9.67 -4.52
CA ILE A 29 20.23 -10.58 -5.67
C ILE A 29 20.77 -11.96 -5.33
N LYS A 30 21.99 -12.06 -4.78
CA LYS A 30 22.58 -13.33 -4.32
C LYS A 30 21.74 -14.00 -3.24
N TYR A 31 21.18 -13.21 -2.30
CA TYR A 31 20.27 -13.73 -1.29
C TYR A 31 19.00 -14.33 -1.90
N ALA A 32 18.36 -13.61 -2.85
CA ALA A 32 17.19 -14.11 -3.55
C ALA A 32 17.48 -15.42 -4.31
N ALA A 33 18.64 -15.49 -4.98
CA ALA A 33 19.10 -16.71 -5.64
C ALA A 33 19.29 -17.87 -4.66
N GLY A 34 19.95 -17.64 -3.51
CA GLY A 34 20.14 -18.65 -2.47
C GLY A 34 18.84 -19.11 -1.79
N ARG A 35 17.78 -18.31 -1.86
CA ARG A 35 16.42 -18.64 -1.38
C ARG A 35 15.50 -19.20 -2.47
N GLY A 36 16.00 -19.42 -3.68
CA GLY A 36 15.23 -19.99 -4.79
C GLY A 36 14.25 -19.02 -5.46
N VAL A 37 14.28 -17.72 -5.14
CA VAL A 37 13.42 -16.71 -5.76
C VAL A 37 13.95 -16.40 -7.16
N GLN A 38 13.21 -16.78 -8.19
CA GLN A 38 13.67 -16.69 -9.59
C GLN A 38 13.18 -15.46 -10.33
N LEU A 39 11.98 -14.97 -10.04
CA LEU A 39 11.36 -13.89 -10.80
C LEU A 39 11.81 -12.52 -10.26
N MET A 40 12.38 -11.68 -11.13
CA MET A 40 12.90 -10.35 -10.76
C MET A 40 12.53 -9.27 -11.78
N ALA A 41 12.42 -8.02 -11.35
CA ALA A 41 12.23 -6.89 -12.26
C ALA A 41 13.59 -6.31 -12.71
N PHE A 42 13.64 -5.71 -13.90
CA PHE A 42 14.75 -4.85 -14.33
C PHE A 42 14.23 -3.79 -15.30
N ASP A 43 14.84 -2.60 -15.31
CA ASP A 43 14.46 -1.50 -16.20
C ASP A 43 15.66 -0.80 -16.84
N ASN A 44 16.88 -1.29 -16.61
CA ASN A 44 18.10 -0.71 -17.15
C ASN A 44 19.23 -1.75 -17.27
N GLU A 45 20.25 -1.44 -18.06
CA GLU A 45 21.39 -2.33 -18.36
C GLU A 45 22.25 -2.67 -17.14
N VAL A 46 22.40 -1.71 -16.21
CA VAL A 46 23.19 -1.91 -15.00
C VAL A 46 22.55 -2.96 -14.12
N GLU A 47 21.23 -2.92 -13.99
CA GLU A 47 20.46 -3.91 -13.24
C GLU A 47 20.48 -5.29 -13.90
N LEU A 48 20.29 -5.33 -15.22
CA LEU A 48 20.41 -6.54 -16.01
C LEU A 48 21.78 -7.22 -15.80
N SER A 49 22.86 -6.43 -15.87
CA SER A 49 24.24 -6.90 -15.67
C SER A 49 24.49 -7.41 -14.26
N LYS A 50 23.83 -6.85 -13.24
CA LYS A 50 23.91 -7.40 -11.87
C LYS A 50 23.21 -8.76 -11.78
N VAL A 51 22.04 -8.90 -12.39
CA VAL A 51 21.27 -10.15 -12.42
C VAL A 51 22.04 -11.23 -13.16
N ALA A 52 22.52 -10.96 -14.38
CA ALA A 52 23.30 -11.90 -15.19
C ALA A 52 24.48 -12.51 -14.42
N ARG A 53 25.23 -11.68 -13.68
CA ARG A 53 26.41 -12.14 -12.90
C ARG A 53 26.05 -12.84 -11.60
N SER A 54 24.95 -12.47 -10.95
CA SER A 54 24.69 -12.85 -9.55
C SER A 54 23.57 -13.88 -9.40
N HIS A 55 22.72 -14.03 -10.42
CA HIS A 55 21.60 -14.95 -10.46
C HIS A 55 21.31 -15.35 -11.93
N PRO A 56 22.20 -16.14 -12.57
CA PRO A 56 22.11 -16.48 -13.98
C PRO A 56 20.89 -17.36 -14.35
N ARG A 57 20.21 -17.94 -13.36
CA ARG A 57 18.96 -18.70 -13.54
C ARG A 57 17.72 -17.86 -13.27
N ALA A 58 17.87 -16.55 -13.05
CA ALA A 58 16.75 -15.66 -12.86
C ALA A 58 15.95 -15.54 -14.15
N ARG A 59 14.63 -15.40 -13.98
CA ARG A 59 13.71 -14.96 -15.02
C ARG A 59 13.39 -13.52 -14.74
N VAL A 60 13.42 -12.67 -15.75
CA VAL A 60 13.23 -11.23 -15.55
C VAL A 60 12.01 -10.69 -16.28
N LEU A 61 11.36 -9.71 -15.65
CA LEU A 61 10.33 -8.87 -16.26
C LEU A 61 10.92 -7.51 -16.57
N LEU A 62 10.78 -7.07 -17.83
CA LEU A 62 11.16 -5.73 -18.26
C LEU A 62 10.18 -4.72 -17.69
N GLY A 63 10.67 -3.79 -16.87
CA GLY A 63 9.90 -2.68 -16.31
C GLY A 63 9.77 -1.54 -17.31
N ILE A 64 8.58 -1.26 -17.82
CA ILE A 64 8.31 -0.09 -18.65
C ILE A 64 7.73 1.05 -17.81
N ALA A 65 8.13 2.27 -18.14
CA ALA A 65 7.53 3.46 -17.55
C ALA A 65 6.15 3.66 -18.16
N ALA A 66 5.13 3.83 -17.32
CA ALA A 66 3.86 4.33 -17.81
C ALA A 66 4.01 5.82 -18.14
N GLU A 67 3.56 6.23 -19.33
CA GLU A 67 3.51 7.65 -19.66
C GLU A 67 2.50 8.36 -18.75
N SER A 68 3.00 8.98 -17.68
CA SER A 68 2.19 9.92 -16.91
C SER A 68 2.26 11.29 -17.59
N SER A 69 1.10 11.96 -17.70
CA SER A 69 1.00 13.39 -18.00
C SER A 69 2.12 14.20 -17.32
N PRO A 70 2.69 15.23 -17.97
CA PRO A 70 3.79 16.02 -17.41
C PRO A 70 3.35 16.67 -16.09
N SER A 71 3.63 15.98 -14.98
CA SER A 71 3.43 16.54 -13.65
C SER A 71 4.48 17.63 -13.42
N ALA A 72 4.10 18.70 -12.70
CA ALA A 72 4.96 19.86 -12.47
C ALA A 72 6.25 19.54 -11.68
N HIS A 73 6.39 18.31 -11.17
CA HIS A 73 7.54 17.82 -10.43
C HIS A 73 7.98 16.47 -11.01
N PRO A 74 9.09 16.40 -11.77
CA PRO A 74 9.62 15.13 -12.25
C PRO A 74 10.10 14.31 -11.05
N SER A 75 9.23 13.51 -10.46
CA SER A 75 9.66 12.41 -9.61
C SER A 75 10.51 11.48 -10.47
N MET A 76 11.63 10.97 -9.94
CA MET A 76 12.44 9.96 -10.63
C MET A 76 11.54 8.77 -11.00
N ALA A 77 11.16 8.68 -12.27
CA ALA A 77 10.30 7.62 -12.78
C ALA A 77 11.13 6.35 -12.94
N PHE A 78 10.62 5.24 -12.43
CA PHE A 78 11.18 3.91 -12.68
C PHE A 78 10.54 3.32 -13.94
N GLY A 79 11.31 2.52 -14.67
CA GLY A 79 10.89 1.94 -15.94
C GLY A 79 11.62 2.53 -17.16
N THR A 80 11.77 1.70 -18.18
CA THR A 80 12.33 2.11 -19.48
C THR A 80 11.25 2.69 -20.39
N THR A 81 11.64 3.58 -21.31
CA THR A 81 10.77 3.99 -22.42
C THR A 81 10.63 2.87 -23.45
N LEU A 82 9.58 2.93 -24.27
CA LEU A 82 9.38 1.97 -25.37
C LEU A 82 10.54 1.98 -26.37
N GLU A 83 11.09 3.15 -26.67
CA GLU A 83 12.26 3.31 -27.57
C GLU A 83 13.49 2.55 -27.06
N SER A 84 13.68 2.51 -25.74
CA SER A 84 14.81 1.81 -25.11
C SER A 84 14.56 0.33 -24.83
N CYS A 85 13.30 -0.14 -24.93
CA CYS A 85 12.94 -1.54 -24.65
C CYS A 85 13.69 -2.51 -25.56
N ARG A 86 13.71 -2.26 -26.87
CA ARG A 86 14.38 -3.13 -27.84
C ARG A 86 15.86 -3.32 -27.50
N ARG A 87 16.57 -2.22 -27.24
CA ARG A 87 17.99 -2.24 -26.87
C ARG A 87 18.22 -3.06 -25.60
N LEU A 88 17.39 -2.89 -24.57
CA LEU A 88 17.52 -3.67 -23.33
C LEU A 88 17.26 -5.17 -23.54
N LEU A 89 16.31 -5.52 -24.40
CA LEU A 89 16.01 -6.91 -24.77
C LEU A 89 17.16 -7.55 -25.57
N GLU A 90 17.79 -6.80 -26.47
CA GLU A 90 18.99 -7.22 -27.20
C GLU A 90 20.16 -7.47 -26.23
N THR A 91 20.45 -6.52 -25.34
CA THR A 91 21.47 -6.69 -24.29
C THR A 91 21.17 -7.90 -23.39
N ALA A 92 19.90 -8.17 -23.08
CA ALA A 92 19.54 -9.36 -22.31
C ALA A 92 19.83 -10.67 -23.07
N LYS A 93 19.74 -10.68 -24.40
CA LYS A 93 20.11 -11.85 -25.22
C LYS A 93 21.61 -12.05 -25.21
N GLU A 94 22.38 -10.98 -25.39
CA GLU A 94 23.83 -11.01 -25.35
C GLU A 94 24.35 -11.53 -23.99
N GLN A 95 23.67 -11.16 -22.90
CA GLN A 95 24.00 -11.61 -21.55
C GLN A 95 23.36 -12.96 -21.16
N ALA A 96 22.66 -13.63 -22.09
CA ALA A 96 21.97 -14.90 -21.87
C ALA A 96 20.99 -14.89 -20.67
N VAL A 97 20.30 -13.77 -20.45
CA VAL A 97 19.28 -13.62 -19.40
C VAL A 97 17.89 -13.95 -19.97
N GLU A 98 17.11 -14.78 -19.27
CA GLU A 98 15.75 -15.12 -19.69
C GLU A 98 14.76 -13.99 -19.34
N VAL A 99 14.38 -13.20 -20.35
CA VAL A 99 13.24 -12.28 -20.23
C VAL A 99 11.95 -13.05 -20.49
N VAL A 100 11.01 -13.02 -19.55
CA VAL A 100 9.76 -13.80 -19.59
C VAL A 100 8.51 -12.95 -19.73
N GLY A 101 8.65 -11.63 -19.77
CA GLY A 101 7.51 -10.74 -19.81
C GLY A 101 7.82 -9.29 -19.50
N VAL A 102 6.75 -8.53 -19.26
CA VAL A 102 6.77 -7.09 -19.03
C VAL A 102 6.07 -6.78 -17.71
N SER A 103 6.53 -5.74 -17.04
CA SER A 103 5.88 -5.14 -15.88
C SER A 103 5.75 -3.65 -16.12
N PHE A 104 4.65 -3.04 -15.68
CA PHE A 104 4.56 -1.59 -15.61
C PHE A 104 4.25 -1.12 -14.20
N ARG A 105 4.66 0.12 -13.91
CA ARG A 105 4.35 0.79 -12.66
C ARG A 105 3.79 2.16 -12.99
N LEU A 106 2.54 2.35 -12.63
CA LEU A 106 1.95 3.68 -12.60
C LEU A 106 2.42 4.38 -11.32
N GLY A 107 2.81 5.64 -11.45
CA GLY A 107 3.24 6.47 -10.32
C GLY A 107 2.14 6.60 -9.26
N SER A 108 2.52 6.94 -8.03
CA SER A 108 1.60 7.02 -6.89
C SER A 108 0.57 8.15 -6.98
N CYS A 109 0.74 9.10 -7.91
CA CYS A 109 -0.14 10.26 -8.06
C CYS A 109 -1.09 10.07 -9.25
N ALA A 110 -2.40 10.15 -8.96
CA ALA A 110 -3.52 10.10 -9.91
C ALA A 110 -3.50 8.89 -10.87
N LEU A 111 -3.95 7.75 -10.35
CA LEU A 111 -4.20 6.56 -11.15
C LEU A 111 -5.53 6.73 -11.87
N GLU A 112 -5.45 7.19 -13.11
CA GLU A 112 -6.57 7.29 -14.01
C GLU A 112 -6.78 5.95 -14.74
N PRO A 113 -8.03 5.47 -14.89
CA PRO A 113 -8.32 4.22 -15.62
C PRO A 113 -7.66 4.16 -17.01
N GLN A 114 -7.61 5.30 -17.71
CA GLN A 114 -6.99 5.40 -19.03
C GLN A 114 -5.49 5.14 -19.02
N ALA A 115 -4.78 5.51 -17.95
CA ALA A 115 -3.34 5.31 -17.84
C ALA A 115 -2.99 3.81 -17.73
N PHE A 116 -3.87 3.01 -17.10
CA PHE A 116 -3.74 1.55 -17.13
C PHE A 116 -3.93 1.00 -18.54
N ALA A 117 -4.96 1.42 -19.26
CA ALA A 117 -5.22 0.96 -20.63
C ALA A 117 -4.03 1.27 -21.57
N GLN A 118 -3.47 2.48 -21.47
CA GLN A 118 -2.27 2.87 -22.23
C GLN A 118 -1.05 2.04 -21.85
N SER A 119 -0.87 1.74 -20.56
CA SER A 119 0.25 0.92 -20.09
C SER A 119 0.14 -0.54 -20.56
N VAL A 120 -1.08 -1.08 -20.64
CA VAL A 120 -1.34 -2.40 -21.22
C VAL A 120 -0.98 -2.40 -22.71
N ALA A 121 -1.39 -1.38 -23.47
CA ALA A 121 -1.03 -1.24 -24.88
C ALA A 121 0.50 -1.16 -25.08
N ALA A 122 1.19 -0.35 -24.27
CA ALA A 122 2.64 -0.24 -24.30
C ALA A 122 3.33 -1.57 -23.94
N ALA A 123 2.80 -2.30 -22.96
CA ALA A 123 3.32 -3.61 -22.59
C ALA A 123 3.17 -4.63 -23.72
N GLN A 124 2.09 -4.55 -24.50
CA GLN A 124 1.88 -5.40 -25.67
C GLN A 124 2.97 -5.15 -26.73
N LEU A 125 3.27 -3.88 -27.05
CA LEU A 125 4.35 -3.52 -27.98
C LEU A 125 5.72 -4.04 -27.50
N ALA A 126 6.01 -3.90 -26.20
CA ALA A 126 7.25 -4.44 -25.63
C ALA A 126 7.31 -5.98 -25.67
N CYS A 127 6.17 -6.66 -25.51
CA CYS A 127 6.06 -8.10 -25.68
C CYS A 127 6.29 -8.55 -27.14
N GLU A 128 5.79 -7.79 -28.12
CA GLU A 128 6.06 -8.04 -29.55
C GLU A 128 7.55 -7.92 -29.86
N MET A 129 8.20 -6.83 -29.42
CA MET A 129 9.66 -6.67 -29.56
C MET A 129 10.43 -7.84 -28.96
N GLY A 130 10.01 -8.32 -27.79
CA GLY A 130 10.59 -9.50 -27.16
C GLY A 130 10.41 -10.77 -27.98
N THR A 131 9.20 -10.98 -28.50
CA THR A 131 8.85 -12.16 -29.31
C THR A 131 9.66 -12.19 -30.61
N GLU A 132 9.82 -11.05 -31.28
CA GLU A 132 10.68 -10.90 -32.47
C GLU A 132 12.14 -11.27 -32.19
N LEU A 133 12.65 -10.94 -31.01
CA LEU A 133 14.00 -11.31 -30.56
C LEU A 133 14.09 -12.76 -30.05
N GLY A 134 13.01 -13.54 -30.14
CA GLY A 134 12.97 -14.95 -29.74
C GLY A 134 12.86 -15.16 -28.23
N TYR A 135 12.26 -14.23 -27.49
CA TYR A 135 11.81 -14.47 -26.11
C TYR A 135 10.44 -15.10 -26.08
N ARG A 136 10.19 -15.94 -25.07
CA ARG A 136 8.86 -16.45 -24.77
C ARG A 136 8.21 -15.56 -23.70
N MET A 137 7.61 -14.46 -24.17
CA MET A 137 6.87 -13.50 -23.34
C MET A 137 5.56 -14.13 -22.88
N ARG A 138 5.48 -14.49 -21.59
CA ARG A 138 4.38 -15.28 -21.01
C ARG A 138 3.81 -14.71 -19.72
N LEU A 139 4.31 -13.56 -19.26
CA LEU A 139 3.90 -12.95 -18.00
C LEU A 139 3.74 -11.44 -18.16
N LEU A 140 2.64 -10.90 -17.68
CA LEU A 140 2.37 -9.47 -17.60
C LEU A 140 2.09 -9.09 -16.15
N ASP A 141 2.87 -8.17 -15.60
CA ASP A 141 2.59 -7.53 -14.31
C ASP A 141 1.97 -6.15 -14.53
N ILE A 142 0.68 -6.01 -14.18
CA ILE A 142 -0.08 -4.76 -14.32
C ILE A 142 0.16 -3.76 -13.18
N GLY A 143 1.11 -4.07 -12.27
CA GLY A 143 1.46 -3.20 -11.17
C GLY A 143 0.38 -3.13 -10.10
N GLY A 144 0.29 -2.00 -9.42
CA GLY A 144 -0.55 -1.84 -8.24
C GLY A 144 -1.09 -0.42 -8.11
N GLY A 145 -1.34 -0.02 -6.86
CA GLY A 145 -1.93 1.28 -6.57
C GLY A 145 -3.47 1.29 -6.64
N PHE A 146 -4.13 0.14 -6.72
CA PHE A 146 -5.58 0.12 -6.57
C PHE A 146 -6.00 0.74 -5.22
N PRO A 147 -7.05 1.56 -5.18
CA PRO A 147 -7.48 2.22 -3.95
C PRO A 147 -8.17 1.20 -3.03
N GLY A 148 -8.14 1.41 -1.71
CA GLY A 148 -8.49 0.39 -0.72
C GLY A 148 -9.50 0.83 0.34
N THR A 149 -10.23 1.91 0.11
CA THR A 149 -11.28 2.42 1.01
C THR A 149 -12.66 2.19 0.39
N GLU A 150 -13.71 2.09 1.20
CA GLU A 150 -15.08 1.90 0.70
C GLU A 150 -15.52 3.05 -0.23
N ASP A 151 -15.19 4.30 0.12
CA ASP A 151 -15.49 5.49 -0.69
C ASP A 151 -14.82 5.46 -2.08
N SER A 152 -13.78 4.64 -2.24
CA SER A 152 -13.05 4.47 -3.49
C SER A 152 -13.50 3.28 -4.33
N ARG A 153 -14.52 2.53 -3.89
CA ARG A 153 -14.97 1.30 -4.55
C ARG A 153 -15.41 1.52 -5.99
N ALA A 154 -16.24 2.51 -6.25
CA ALA A 154 -16.70 2.84 -7.61
C ALA A 154 -15.50 3.16 -8.53
N ARG A 155 -14.50 3.88 -8.01
CA ARG A 155 -13.26 4.18 -8.74
C ARG A 155 -12.45 2.91 -9.01
N PHE A 156 -12.35 1.99 -8.06
CA PHE A 156 -11.71 0.70 -8.29
C PHE A 156 -12.40 -0.11 -9.40
N GLU A 157 -13.74 -0.16 -9.38
CA GLU A 157 -14.54 -0.87 -10.38
C GLU A 157 -14.35 -0.24 -11.79
N GLU A 158 -14.29 1.09 -11.88
CA GLU A 158 -13.97 1.80 -13.12
C GLU A 158 -12.57 1.46 -13.65
N MET A 159 -11.57 1.46 -12.77
CA MET A 159 -10.20 1.05 -13.12
C MET A 159 -10.15 -0.40 -13.60
N ALA A 160 -10.82 -1.31 -12.89
CA ALA A 160 -10.88 -2.72 -13.24
C ALA A 160 -11.56 -2.93 -14.61
N ALA A 161 -12.64 -2.21 -14.90
CA ALA A 161 -13.32 -2.28 -16.20
C ALA A 161 -12.42 -1.81 -17.36
N ALA A 162 -11.71 -0.70 -17.18
CA ALA A 162 -10.76 -0.19 -18.17
C ALA A 162 -9.58 -1.16 -18.39
N ILE A 163 -9.04 -1.73 -17.32
CA ILE A 163 -7.99 -2.75 -17.38
C ILE A 163 -8.49 -3.98 -18.13
N ASN A 164 -9.65 -4.52 -17.77
CA ASN A 164 -10.21 -5.71 -18.40
C ASN A 164 -10.44 -5.49 -19.91
N SER A 165 -11.00 -4.35 -20.30
CA SER A 165 -11.21 -4.01 -21.71
C SER A 165 -9.88 -3.92 -22.48
N ALA A 166 -8.84 -3.35 -21.88
CA ALA A 166 -7.51 -3.31 -22.49
C ALA A 166 -6.87 -4.70 -22.57
N LEU A 167 -7.00 -5.53 -21.53
CA LEU A 167 -6.49 -6.90 -21.52
C LEU A 167 -7.19 -7.76 -22.57
N ASP A 168 -8.51 -7.66 -22.72
CA ASP A 168 -9.26 -8.40 -23.75
C ASP A 168 -8.79 -8.03 -25.17
N LEU A 169 -8.43 -6.76 -25.39
CA LEU A 169 -7.94 -6.26 -26.68
C LEU A 169 -6.49 -6.68 -26.98
N TYR A 170 -5.59 -6.52 -26.01
CA TYR A 170 -4.15 -6.64 -26.22
C TYR A 170 -3.55 -7.99 -25.78
N PHE A 171 -4.21 -8.67 -24.84
CA PHE A 171 -3.80 -9.95 -24.26
C PHE A 171 -5.00 -10.91 -24.15
N PRO A 172 -5.65 -11.25 -25.29
CA PRO A 172 -6.89 -12.02 -25.29
C PRO A 172 -6.72 -13.40 -24.67
N ALA A 173 -7.82 -13.95 -24.14
CA ALA A 173 -7.84 -15.29 -23.55
C ALA A 173 -7.24 -16.34 -24.51
N GLY A 174 -6.28 -17.12 -24.02
CA GLY A 174 -5.58 -18.13 -24.82
C GLY A 174 -4.31 -17.65 -25.54
N CYS A 175 -3.94 -16.37 -25.44
CA CYS A 175 -2.66 -15.87 -25.99
C CYS A 175 -1.41 -16.44 -25.28
N GLY A 176 -1.58 -17.15 -24.16
CA GLY A 176 -0.50 -17.80 -23.41
C GLY A 176 0.24 -16.87 -22.43
N VAL A 177 -0.28 -15.67 -22.20
CA VAL A 177 0.23 -14.73 -21.19
C VAL A 177 -0.55 -14.88 -19.88
N GLU A 178 0.18 -15.14 -18.80
CA GLU A 178 -0.32 -15.06 -17.43
C GLU A 178 -0.31 -13.60 -16.97
N ILE A 179 -1.38 -13.16 -16.30
CA ILE A 179 -1.52 -11.77 -15.83
C ILE A 179 -1.46 -11.78 -14.31
N ILE A 180 -0.56 -10.97 -13.74
CA ILE A 180 -0.41 -10.76 -12.31
C ILE A 180 -0.53 -9.28 -11.97
N ALA A 181 -0.86 -9.00 -10.71
CA ALA A 181 -0.88 -7.65 -10.17
C ALA A 181 -0.16 -7.60 -8.82
N ARG A 182 0.18 -6.40 -8.36
CA ARG A 182 0.80 -6.09 -7.06
C ARG A 182 -0.06 -5.14 -6.21
N PRO A 183 -1.32 -5.49 -5.90
CA PRO A 183 -2.13 -4.74 -4.94
C PRO A 183 -1.43 -4.71 -3.57
N GLY A 184 -1.22 -3.50 -3.04
CA GLY A 184 -0.72 -3.29 -1.68
C GLY A 184 -1.82 -2.67 -0.82
N ARG A 185 -1.97 -1.34 -0.93
CA ARG A 185 -2.96 -0.57 -0.17
C ARG A 185 -4.40 -1.11 -0.30
N TYR A 186 -4.76 -1.60 -1.48
CA TYR A 186 -6.05 -2.25 -1.74
C TYR A 186 -6.45 -3.29 -0.68
N TYR A 187 -5.50 -4.10 -0.21
CA TYR A 187 -5.80 -5.17 0.75
C TYR A 187 -5.91 -4.71 2.20
N VAL A 188 -5.24 -3.61 2.57
CA VAL A 188 -4.96 -3.33 3.98
C VAL A 188 -5.44 -1.97 4.44
N THR A 189 -5.69 -1.00 3.55
CA THR A 189 -6.02 0.39 3.93
C THR A 189 -7.17 0.42 4.94
N SER A 190 -8.35 -0.10 4.59
CA SER A 190 -9.54 -0.11 5.46
C SER A 190 -9.52 -1.13 6.59
N ALA A 191 -8.50 -2.01 6.66
CA ALA A 191 -8.45 -3.08 7.65
C ALA A 191 -7.94 -2.60 9.03
N PHE A 192 -7.48 -1.35 9.15
CA PHE A 192 -6.92 -0.82 10.39
C PHE A 192 -7.55 0.54 10.74
N THR A 193 -7.89 0.67 12.02
CA THR A 193 -8.27 1.92 12.67
C THR A 193 -7.25 2.21 13.78
N LEU A 194 -6.70 3.41 13.81
CA LEU A 194 -5.82 3.87 14.87
C LEU A 194 -6.64 4.62 15.90
N ALA A 195 -6.56 4.20 17.16
CA ALA A 195 -7.08 4.96 18.30
C ALA A 195 -5.91 5.70 18.97
N ALA A 196 -6.04 7.01 19.12
CA ALA A 196 -5.06 7.86 19.77
C ALA A 196 -5.70 8.68 20.90
N SER A 197 -5.04 8.73 22.05
CA SER A 197 -5.51 9.49 23.21
C SER A 197 -4.92 10.89 23.21
N ILE A 198 -5.73 11.87 23.60
CA ILE A 198 -5.28 13.25 23.81
C ILE A 198 -4.49 13.33 25.11
N THR A 199 -3.26 13.80 25.03
CA THR A 199 -2.31 13.83 26.17
C THR A 199 -2.02 15.22 26.67
N ALA A 200 -2.22 16.23 25.84
CA ALA A 200 -2.17 17.62 26.21
C ALA A 200 -3.21 18.39 25.39
N ARG A 201 -3.52 19.61 25.83
CA ARG A 201 -4.38 20.55 25.14
C ARG A 201 -3.87 21.94 25.44
N GLU A 202 -3.79 22.77 24.41
CA GLU A 202 -3.46 24.19 24.54
C GLU A 202 -4.57 25.02 23.89
N GLU A 203 -5.10 25.99 24.64
CA GLU A 203 -6.02 26.97 24.08
C GLU A 203 -5.26 28.20 23.62
N VAL A 204 -5.37 28.51 22.33
CA VAL A 204 -4.84 29.75 21.77
C VAL A 204 -5.96 30.79 21.78
N PRO A 205 -5.80 31.92 22.50
CA PRO A 205 -6.76 33.02 22.45
C PRO A 205 -6.91 33.50 21.00
N ALA A 206 -8.14 33.75 20.56
CA ALA A 206 -8.36 34.40 19.27
C ALA A 206 -7.68 35.78 19.30
N GLU A 207 -6.63 35.97 18.50
CA GLU A 207 -6.01 37.28 18.36
C GLU A 207 -7.09 38.28 17.91
N GLN A 208 -7.30 39.33 18.72
CA GLN A 208 -8.00 40.51 18.23
C GLN A 208 -7.20 41.04 17.04
N PRO A 209 -7.84 41.46 15.93
CA PRO A 209 -7.14 42.13 14.83
C PRO A 209 -6.70 43.52 15.31
N GLY A 210 -5.59 43.54 16.07
CA GLY A 210 -4.91 44.72 16.55
C GLY A 210 -3.80 45.07 15.57
N SER A 211 -3.97 46.24 14.94
CA SER A 211 -2.94 47.02 14.25
C SER A 211 -1.50 46.75 14.75
N ASP A 212 -0.75 45.92 14.03
CA ASP A 212 0.57 46.32 13.53
C ASP A 212 1.09 45.31 12.50
N GLY A 213 1.34 45.83 11.30
CA GLY A 213 1.87 45.06 10.19
C GLY A 213 3.30 44.62 10.46
N ARG A 214 3.48 43.33 10.77
CA ARG A 214 4.74 42.62 10.50
C ARG A 214 4.49 41.16 10.19
N TRP A 215 4.06 40.91 8.95
CA TRP A 215 4.07 39.57 8.36
C TRP A 215 5.51 39.24 7.95
N ASP A 216 6.35 38.84 8.90
CA ASP A 216 7.67 38.30 8.57
C ASP A 216 7.50 36.88 8.01
N GLY A 217 7.67 36.77 6.69
CA GLY A 217 8.28 35.58 6.09
C GLY A 217 7.42 34.33 5.99
N GLY A 218 6.18 34.47 5.50
CA GLY A 218 5.44 33.35 4.94
C GLY A 218 6.16 32.82 3.69
N THR A 219 7.12 31.92 3.87
CA THR A 219 7.57 31.09 2.76
C THR A 219 6.38 30.22 2.40
N ALA A 220 5.71 30.56 1.31
CA ALA A 220 4.73 29.69 0.66
C ALA A 220 5.46 28.41 0.23
N GLY A 221 5.65 27.51 1.19
CA GLY A 221 6.04 26.13 0.99
C GLY A 221 4.89 25.48 0.26
N ARG A 222 4.94 25.58 -1.07
CA ARG A 222 4.05 24.92 -2.01
C ARG A 222 3.93 23.47 -1.56
N ALA A 223 2.76 23.09 -1.07
CA ALA A 223 2.51 21.73 -0.61
C ALA A 223 2.88 20.76 -1.75
N PRO A 224 3.68 19.71 -1.50
CA PRO A 224 3.86 18.66 -2.49
C PRO A 224 2.47 18.11 -2.87
N PRO A 225 2.28 17.61 -4.11
CA PRO A 225 0.98 17.11 -4.55
C PRO A 225 0.42 16.16 -3.50
N VAL A 226 -0.71 16.56 -2.92
CA VAL A 226 -1.41 15.85 -1.87
C VAL A 226 -1.75 14.47 -2.41
N CYS A 227 -1.07 13.43 -1.91
CA CYS A 227 -1.61 12.08 -1.99
C CYS A 227 -2.88 12.09 -1.12
N PRO A 228 -4.06 11.69 -1.65
CA PRO A 228 -5.37 11.87 -1.00
C PRO A 228 -5.60 10.93 0.20
N SER A 229 -4.54 10.46 0.86
CA SER A 229 -4.60 9.52 1.97
C SER A 229 -4.18 10.20 3.27
N ARG A 230 -4.82 11.32 3.63
CA ARG A 230 -4.80 11.77 5.02
C ARG A 230 -6.12 11.36 5.65
N PRO A 231 -6.11 10.40 6.60
CA PRO A 231 -7.33 9.99 7.29
C PRO A 231 -7.86 11.18 8.11
N GLU A 232 -9.16 11.45 8.00
CA GLU A 232 -9.81 12.46 8.83
C GLU A 232 -10.13 11.86 10.21
N PRO A 233 -9.82 12.56 11.31
CA PRO A 233 -10.09 12.06 12.64
C PRO A 233 -11.59 12.14 12.97
N SER A 234 -12.13 11.08 13.57
CA SER A 234 -13.46 11.07 14.18
C SER A 234 -13.36 10.99 15.72
N PRO A 235 -14.06 11.87 16.47
CA PRO A 235 -14.14 11.74 17.92
C PRO A 235 -14.88 10.46 18.33
N CYS A 236 -14.36 9.71 19.30
CA CYS A 236 -15.07 8.57 19.86
C CYS A 236 -15.74 8.95 21.17
N SER A 237 -17.07 9.06 21.17
CA SER A 237 -17.88 8.95 22.38
C SER A 237 -17.94 7.47 22.77
N SER A 238 -17.99 7.14 24.06
CA SER A 238 -18.21 5.76 24.49
C SER A 238 -19.52 5.19 23.90
N PRO A 239 -19.63 3.87 23.62
CA PRO A 239 -20.80 3.26 22.99
C PRO A 239 -22.10 3.33 23.82
N GLU A 240 -22.06 3.92 25.02
CA GLU A 240 -23.22 4.13 25.89
C GLU A 240 -23.72 5.59 25.90
N GLU A 241 -23.08 6.52 25.18
CA GLU A 241 -23.56 7.89 25.07
C GLU A 241 -24.27 8.12 23.73
N GLU A 242 -25.58 8.41 23.79
CA GLU A 242 -26.30 8.99 22.66
C GLU A 242 -25.54 10.21 22.11
N PRO A 243 -25.63 10.49 20.78
CA PRO A 243 -25.00 11.67 20.21
C PRO A 243 -25.49 12.91 20.95
N CYS A 244 -24.59 13.52 21.73
CA CYS A 244 -24.87 14.73 22.49
C CYS A 244 -25.39 15.82 21.55
N PRO A 245 -26.37 16.65 21.98
CA PRO A 245 -26.84 17.79 21.20
C PRO A 245 -25.65 18.67 20.79
N GLU A 246 -25.66 19.11 19.52
CA GLU A 246 -24.59 19.81 18.81
C GLU A 246 -23.66 20.62 19.72
N ARG A 247 -22.52 20.02 20.11
CA ARG A 247 -21.47 20.76 20.81
C ARG A 247 -20.84 21.74 19.82
N PRO A 248 -20.59 23.00 20.22
CA PRO A 248 -20.00 23.97 19.32
C PRO A 248 -18.59 23.52 18.87
N SER A 249 -18.43 23.35 17.56
CA SER A 249 -17.13 23.01 16.96
C SER A 249 -16.17 24.20 17.04
N ARG A 250 -14.90 23.91 17.35
CA ARG A 250 -13.80 24.88 17.37
C ARG A 250 -12.77 24.49 16.32
N SER A 251 -12.21 25.49 15.65
CA SER A 251 -11.05 25.32 14.78
C SER A 251 -9.87 24.83 15.61
N SER A 252 -9.41 23.62 15.33
CA SER A 252 -8.43 22.88 16.11
C SER A 252 -7.28 22.38 15.22
N SER A 253 -6.10 22.26 15.79
CA SER A 253 -4.92 21.67 15.17
C SER A 253 -4.44 20.48 15.99
N LEU A 254 -4.09 19.38 15.33
CA LEU A 254 -3.59 18.16 15.97
C LEU A 254 -2.08 18.03 15.75
N ARG A 255 -1.33 17.84 16.82
CA ARG A 255 0.13 17.63 16.77
C ARG A 255 0.50 16.26 17.33
N GLY A 256 1.56 15.68 16.79
CA GLY A 256 2.13 14.46 17.34
C GLY A 256 2.88 14.72 18.65
N PRO A 257 3.27 13.66 19.35
CA PRO A 257 3.74 13.71 20.73
C PRO A 257 5.12 14.34 20.87
N ALA A 258 5.87 14.54 19.77
CA ALA A 258 7.18 15.18 19.85
C ALA A 258 7.10 16.70 20.07
N GLY A 259 5.91 17.30 19.94
CA GLY A 259 5.67 18.73 20.19
C GLY A 259 6.49 19.66 19.27
N ARG A 260 6.96 19.16 18.12
CA ARG A 260 7.76 19.92 17.15
C ARG A 260 6.90 20.43 16.00
N ALA A 261 7.35 21.50 15.35
CA ALA A 261 6.62 22.12 14.24
C ALA A 261 6.40 21.18 13.05
N GLU A 262 7.30 20.21 12.86
CA GLU A 262 7.27 19.20 11.80
C GLU A 262 6.34 18.02 12.12
N ASP A 263 5.99 17.81 13.38
CA ASP A 263 5.13 16.72 13.86
C ASP A 263 3.65 17.15 13.83
N ARG A 264 3.22 17.62 12.66
CA ARG A 264 1.87 18.19 12.47
C ARG A 264 0.97 17.24 11.71
N ILE A 265 -0.06 16.75 12.39
CA ILE A 265 -1.00 15.77 11.86
C ILE A 265 -2.05 16.46 10.98
N ALA A 266 -2.74 17.48 11.52
CA ALA A 266 -3.78 18.22 10.81
C ALA A 266 -3.94 19.64 11.37
N ASP A 267 -4.37 20.58 10.53
CA ASP A 267 -4.68 21.97 10.89
C ASP A 267 -6.08 22.34 10.43
N GLY A 268 -6.75 23.23 11.17
CA GLY A 268 -8.04 23.79 10.78
C GLY A 268 -9.20 22.80 10.82
N LEU A 269 -9.08 21.73 11.62
CA LEU A 269 -10.15 20.76 11.83
C LEU A 269 -11.26 21.39 12.67
N GLN A 270 -12.51 21.12 12.31
CA GLN A 270 -13.65 21.51 13.14
C GLN A 270 -13.95 20.37 14.10
N LEU A 271 -13.48 20.47 15.33
CA LEU A 271 -13.67 19.45 16.36
C LEU A 271 -14.51 20.00 17.51
N PRO A 272 -15.32 19.16 18.19
CA PRO A 272 -15.93 19.56 19.45
C PRO A 272 -14.83 19.84 20.48
N GLU A 273 -15.20 20.45 21.60
CA GLU A 273 -14.26 20.63 22.70
C GLU A 273 -13.87 19.26 23.28
N LEU A 274 -12.59 18.90 23.13
CA LEU A 274 -11.99 17.65 23.61
C LEU A 274 -11.17 17.89 24.88
N GLN A 275 -11.04 16.86 25.72
CA GLN A 275 -10.30 16.86 26.97
C GLN A 275 -9.11 15.91 26.94
N VAL A 276 -8.13 16.15 27.81
CA VAL A 276 -7.04 15.20 28.04
C VAL A 276 -7.63 13.88 28.53
N GLY A 277 -7.30 12.79 27.85
CA GLY A 277 -7.88 11.47 28.06
C GLY A 277 -8.94 11.05 27.03
N ASP A 278 -9.48 11.98 26.23
CA ASP A 278 -10.40 11.65 25.14
C ASP A 278 -9.67 10.91 24.01
N TRP A 279 -10.43 10.15 23.22
CA TRP A 279 -9.92 9.33 22.13
C TRP A 279 -10.36 9.85 20.76
N LEU A 280 -9.41 9.86 19.83
CA LEU A 280 -9.61 10.10 18.41
C LEU A 280 -9.38 8.81 17.64
N LEU A 281 -10.28 8.52 16.69
CA LEU A 281 -10.17 7.41 15.76
C LEU A 281 -9.73 7.92 14.40
N PHE A 282 -8.80 7.21 13.79
CA PHE A 282 -8.35 7.42 12.42
C PHE A 282 -8.59 6.13 11.66
N GLU A 283 -9.61 6.12 10.81
CA GLU A 283 -9.92 4.99 9.94
C GLU A 283 -8.98 4.97 8.72
N ASP A 284 -9.00 3.87 7.96
CA ASP A 284 -8.24 3.74 6.71
C ASP A 284 -6.70 3.89 6.84
N VAL A 285 -6.14 3.53 8.00
CA VAL A 285 -4.70 3.70 8.32
C VAL A 285 -3.84 2.47 8.07
N GLY A 286 -4.34 1.44 7.38
CA GLY A 286 -3.59 0.17 7.28
C GLY A 286 -2.44 0.17 6.27
N ALA A 287 -2.43 1.10 5.32
CA ALA A 287 -1.37 1.21 4.31
C ALA A 287 -0.36 2.31 4.67
N TYR A 288 0.93 1.96 4.62
CA TYR A 288 2.06 2.90 4.81
C TYR A 288 2.13 3.62 6.18
N ALA A 289 1.34 3.21 7.18
CA ALA A 289 1.37 3.80 8.52
C ALA A 289 2.30 3.05 9.48
N VAL A 290 2.09 1.74 9.67
CA VAL A 290 2.80 0.91 10.68
C VAL A 290 4.28 0.67 10.33
N THR A 291 4.62 0.70 9.05
CA THR A 291 5.94 0.28 8.53
C THR A 291 6.93 1.42 8.37
N THR A 292 6.55 2.66 8.69
CA THR A 292 7.38 3.83 8.41
C THR A 292 8.15 4.22 9.67
N PRO A 293 9.45 3.88 9.79
CA PRO A 293 10.23 4.27 10.95
C PRO A 293 10.32 5.80 11.00
N HIS A 294 10.07 6.38 12.18
CA HIS A 294 10.20 7.81 12.37
C HIS A 294 11.69 8.18 12.42
N PRO A 295 12.16 9.17 11.63
CA PRO A 295 13.58 9.49 11.53
C PRO A 295 14.21 10.09 12.81
N LEU A 296 13.39 10.37 13.84
CA LEU A 296 13.81 11.10 15.05
C LEU A 296 13.81 10.25 16.35
N GLY A 297 13.76 8.92 16.22
CA GLY A 297 13.70 7.98 17.35
C GLY A 297 12.29 7.40 17.52
N GLU A 298 12.20 6.10 17.79
CA GLU A 298 10.93 5.37 17.85
C GLU A 298 10.24 5.57 19.22
N PRO A 299 9.08 6.25 19.30
CA PRO A 299 8.10 5.87 20.31
C PRO A 299 7.69 4.40 20.08
N PRO A 300 7.29 3.65 21.14
CA PRO A 300 6.88 2.26 20.99
C PRO A 300 5.74 2.17 19.98
N ARG A 301 5.84 1.23 19.02
CA ARG A 301 4.79 1.01 18.03
C ARG A 301 3.48 0.66 18.76
N PRO A 302 2.34 1.27 18.38
CA PRO A 302 1.08 0.92 19.01
C PRO A 302 0.82 -0.58 18.81
N PRO A 303 0.36 -1.29 19.86
CA PRO A 303 0.03 -2.70 19.76
C PRO A 303 -1.10 -2.88 18.76
N ILE A 304 -0.99 -3.92 17.95
CA ILE A 304 -2.00 -4.24 16.95
C ILE A 304 -2.82 -5.41 17.48
N THR A 305 -4.12 -5.17 17.64
CA THR A 305 -5.09 -6.22 17.97
C THR A 305 -5.80 -6.63 16.70
N TYR A 306 -5.62 -7.89 16.31
CA TYR A 306 -6.34 -8.48 15.17
C TYR A 306 -7.66 -9.08 15.61
N ALA A 307 -8.72 -8.82 14.85
CA ALA A 307 -10.03 -9.44 15.03
C ALA A 307 -10.50 -10.06 13.71
N MET A 308 -11.26 -11.15 13.79
CA MET A 308 -11.84 -11.81 12.61
C MET A 308 -13.18 -12.42 12.98
N SER A 309 -14.21 -12.15 12.17
CA SER A 309 -15.51 -12.77 12.37
C SER A 309 -15.46 -14.27 12.06
N ARG A 310 -16.38 -15.05 12.65
CA ARG A 310 -16.52 -16.48 12.35
C ARG A 310 -16.75 -16.75 10.87
N LEU A 311 -17.53 -15.90 10.21
CA LEU A 311 -17.81 -16.01 8.78
C LEU A 311 -16.54 -15.81 7.95
N ALA A 312 -15.74 -14.79 8.27
CA ALA A 312 -14.45 -14.55 7.61
C ALA A 312 -13.47 -15.71 7.87
N TRP A 313 -13.42 -16.25 9.09
CA TRP A 313 -12.59 -17.41 9.40
C TRP A 313 -12.98 -18.66 8.61
N LYS A 314 -14.29 -18.97 8.53
CA LYS A 314 -14.81 -20.07 7.70
C LYS A 314 -14.41 -19.87 6.23
N ALA A 315 -14.50 -18.65 5.70
CA ALA A 315 -14.09 -18.34 4.33
C ALA A 315 -12.58 -18.60 4.11
N VAL A 316 -11.71 -18.17 5.04
CA VAL A 316 -10.26 -18.43 4.97
C VAL A 316 -9.94 -19.93 4.98
N GLN A 317 -10.65 -20.72 5.79
CA GLN A 317 -10.46 -22.18 5.81
C GLN A 317 -10.81 -22.84 4.48
N LEU A 318 -11.88 -22.39 3.82
CA LEU A 318 -12.27 -22.86 2.49
C LEU A 318 -11.18 -22.57 1.44
N PHE A 319 -10.59 -21.37 1.46
CA PHE A 319 -9.47 -21.03 0.57
C PHE A 319 -8.23 -21.89 0.79
N GLN A 320 -8.00 -22.38 2.01
CA GLN A 320 -6.92 -23.30 2.34
C GLN A 320 -7.22 -24.76 1.95
N GLY A 321 -8.36 -25.04 1.31
CA GLY A 321 -8.78 -26.40 0.95
C GLY A 321 -9.17 -27.26 2.15
N LYS A 322 -9.40 -26.65 3.33
CA LYS A 322 -9.90 -27.35 4.51
C LYS A 322 -11.42 -27.51 4.39
N ARG A 323 -11.92 -28.72 4.64
CA ARG A 323 -13.37 -28.98 4.63
C ARG A 323 -14.05 -28.19 5.76
N PRO A 324 -15.24 -27.60 5.52
CA PRO A 324 -16.00 -26.98 6.59
C PRO A 324 -16.33 -28.04 7.64
N GLN A 325 -16.06 -27.74 8.91
CA GLN A 325 -16.53 -28.58 10.02
C GLN A 325 -18.06 -28.49 10.05
N THR A 326 -18.73 -29.64 10.01
CA THR A 326 -20.18 -29.76 10.18
C THR A 326 -20.58 -29.25 11.56
N GLU A 327 -21.62 -28.43 11.64
CA GLU A 327 -22.12 -27.77 12.86
C GLU A 327 -22.81 -28.70 13.87
N ASP A 328 -22.52 -30.00 13.84
CA ASP A 328 -23.13 -30.98 14.73
C ASP A 328 -22.03 -31.54 15.65
N ASP A 329 -21.65 -30.72 16.64
CA ASP A 329 -21.03 -31.10 17.94
C ASP A 329 -20.34 -29.85 18.54
N ARG A 330 -21.12 -29.01 19.22
CA ARG A 330 -20.76 -28.23 20.43
C ARG A 330 -21.82 -27.16 20.73
N GLU A 331 -22.97 -27.62 21.22
CA GLU A 331 -23.66 -26.86 22.26
C GLU A 331 -22.80 -26.92 23.53
N SER A 332 -22.55 -25.73 24.09
CA SER A 332 -21.85 -25.50 25.36
C SER A 332 -20.34 -25.79 25.38
N VAL A 333 -19.63 -24.95 26.13
CA VAL A 333 -18.19 -24.92 26.41
C VAL A 333 -17.37 -24.09 25.40
N CYS A 334 -17.01 -22.89 25.84
CA CYS A 334 -15.87 -22.11 25.36
C CYS A 334 -14.66 -23.02 25.18
N ALA A 335 -14.42 -23.46 23.95
CA ALA A 335 -13.19 -24.13 23.58
C ALA A 335 -12.22 -23.05 23.07
N PRO A 336 -10.98 -22.96 23.60
CA PRO A 336 -10.00 -22.03 23.09
C PRO A 336 -9.68 -22.43 21.64
N LEU A 337 -10.16 -21.64 20.68
CA LEU A 337 -9.56 -21.64 19.35
C LEU A 337 -8.14 -21.10 19.55
N SER A 338 -7.15 -21.85 19.07
CA SER A 338 -5.71 -21.70 19.36
C SER A 338 -5.08 -20.34 19.00
N CYS A 339 -5.86 -19.31 18.67
CA CYS A 339 -5.41 -17.99 18.28
C CYS A 339 -6.44 -16.84 18.43
N GLY A 340 -7.52 -16.97 19.22
CA GLY A 340 -8.43 -15.84 19.41
C GLY A 340 -9.58 -16.04 20.39
N TRP A 341 -10.16 -14.92 20.82
CA TRP A 341 -11.35 -14.87 21.67
C TRP A 341 -12.63 -14.94 20.84
N GLU A 342 -13.62 -15.68 21.33
CA GLU A 342 -14.99 -15.67 20.83
C GLU A 342 -15.70 -14.42 21.35
N MET A 343 -16.25 -13.60 20.46
CA MET A 343 -17.06 -12.43 20.83
C MET A 343 -18.50 -12.72 20.37
N SER A 344 -19.36 -13.12 21.30
CA SER A 344 -20.82 -12.98 21.14
C SER A 344 -21.18 -11.52 21.40
N GLU A 345 -22.21 -11.04 20.72
CA GLU A 345 -22.71 -9.66 20.67
C GLU A 345 -22.52 -8.83 21.96
N SER A 346 -22.23 -7.52 21.75
CA SER A 346 -21.85 -6.46 22.70
C SER A 346 -20.38 -6.43 23.14
N LEU A 347 -19.71 -5.32 22.81
CA LEU A 347 -18.36 -4.96 23.26
C LEU A 347 -18.39 -4.71 24.78
N CYS A 348 -18.26 -5.77 25.58
CA CYS A 348 -17.98 -5.66 27.02
C CYS A 348 -16.53 -6.05 27.34
N VAL A 349 -15.58 -5.63 26.51
CA VAL A 349 -14.16 -5.69 26.83
C VAL A 349 -13.64 -4.27 26.79
N THR A 350 -13.23 -3.73 27.95
CA THR A 350 -12.43 -2.50 28.02
C THR A 350 -11.16 -2.79 27.22
N PRO A 351 -10.97 -2.20 26.03
CA PRO A 351 -9.83 -2.59 25.23
C PRO A 351 -8.59 -2.07 25.94
N LEU A 352 -7.64 -2.97 26.22
CA LEU A 352 -6.31 -2.60 26.68
C LEU A 352 -5.60 -1.92 25.51
N PHE A 353 -5.90 -0.64 25.28
CA PHE A 353 -5.22 0.21 24.33
C PHE A 353 -3.88 0.64 24.95
N ALA A 354 -2.76 0.38 24.27
CA ALA A 354 -1.57 1.17 24.56
C ALA A 354 -1.64 2.46 23.73
N PRO A 355 -1.41 3.63 24.35
CA PRO A 355 -1.78 4.90 23.74
C PRO A 355 -0.78 5.34 22.66
N ALA A 356 -1.28 5.58 21.45
CA ALA A 356 -0.70 6.62 20.60
C ALA A 356 -1.15 7.98 21.16
N SER A 357 -0.21 8.92 21.33
CA SER A 357 -0.45 10.19 22.02
C SER A 357 -0.53 11.34 21.02
N ILE A 358 -1.54 12.21 21.18
CA ILE A 358 -1.70 13.44 20.40
C ILE A 358 -1.73 14.63 21.38
N ILE A 359 -1.20 15.77 20.93
CA ILE A 359 -1.22 17.07 21.62
C ILE A 359 -2.20 17.99 20.90
#